data_AF-W2CF17-F1
#
_entry.id   AF-W2CF17-F1
#
_cell.length_a   1.000
_cell.length_b   1.000
_cell.length_c   1.000
_cell.angle_alpha   90.00
_cell.angle_beta   90.00
_cell.angle_gamma   90.00
#
_symmetry.space_group_name_H-M   'P 1'
#
loop_
_entity.id
_entity.type
_entity.pdbx_description
1 polymer ?
#
loop_
_entity_poly.entity_id
_entity_poly.type
_entity_poly.pdbx_seq_one_letter_code
_entity_poly.pdbx_strand_id
1 'polypeptide(L)'
;QWVAVTHKDTDNLHIHIIANRISLGRKVYDTTFVSNRAARVAEELSRKHGLTIAKEVHSARPHRKAQSDPARERTKQQVRNIC
;
A
#
# COMPACT_ATOMS: atom_id res chain seq x y z
N GLN A 1 8.84 -8.45 12.90
CA GLN A 1 8.98 -7.00 12.65
C GLN A 1 7.85 -6.48 11.77
N TRP A 2 6.59 -6.36 12.23
CA TRP A 2 5.53 -5.77 11.40
C TRP A 2 4.47 -5.04 12.23
N VAL A 3 3.80 -4.07 11.61
CA VAL A 3 2.64 -3.34 12.12
C VAL A 3 1.57 -3.37 11.04
N ALA A 4 0.31 -3.63 11.42
CA ALA A 4 -0.84 -3.50 10.54
C ALA A 4 -1.69 -2.31 10.99
N VAL A 5 -2.06 -1.43 10.06
CA VAL A 5 -2.84 -0.23 10.33
C VAL A 5 -4.03 -0.19 9.37
N THR A 6 -5.22 0.04 9.91
CA THR A 6 -6.43 0.20 9.10
C THR A 6 -6.67 1.68 8.83
N HIS A 7 -6.81 2.06 7.56
CA HIS A 7 -7.06 3.43 7.12
C HIS A 7 -8.41 3.57 6.41
N LYS A 8 -9.01 4.76 6.55
CA LYS A 8 -10.26 5.18 5.89
C LYS A 8 -10.08 6.53 5.15
N ASP A 9 -8.85 6.88 4.76
CA ASP A 9 -8.53 8.14 4.07
C ASP A 9 -8.87 8.13 2.56
N THR A 10 -9.49 7.04 2.08
CA THR A 10 -10.04 6.90 0.74
C THR A 10 -11.45 6.34 0.81
N ASP A 11 -12.15 6.29 -0.33
CA ASP A 11 -13.52 5.76 -0.44
C ASP A 11 -13.68 4.34 0.11
N ASN A 12 -12.60 3.56 0.18
CA ASN A 12 -12.61 2.19 0.68
C ASN A 12 -11.71 2.01 1.91
N LEU A 13 -12.20 1.23 2.87
CA LEU A 13 -11.42 0.73 4.00
C LEU A 13 -10.26 -0.12 3.47
N HIS A 14 -9.05 0.13 3.97
CA HIS A 14 -7.90 -0.66 3.58
C HIS A 14 -6.91 -0.82 4.73
N ILE A 15 -6.10 -1.86 4.65
CA ILE A 15 -5.10 -2.19 5.66
C ILE A 15 -3.71 -2.00 5.05
N HIS A 16 -2.87 -1.23 5.72
CA HIS A 16 -1.44 -1.17 5.45
C HIS A 16 -0.71 -2.15 6.37
N ILE A 17 0.06 -3.06 5.76
CA ILE A 17 1.01 -3.89 6.50
C ILE A 17 2.40 -3.32 6.25
N ILE A 18 3.03 -2.83 7.32
CA ILE A 18 4.37 -2.24 7.29
C ILE A 18 5.31 -3.23 7.95
N ALA A 19 6.26 -3.76 7.19
CA ALA A 19 7.25 -4.71 7.67
C ALA A 19 8.65 -4.09 7.65
N ASN A 20 9.38 -4.24 8.76
CA ASN A 20 10.77 -3.79 8.84
C ASN A 20 11.68 -4.77 8.08
N ARG A 21 12.46 -4.26 7.12
CA ARG A 21 13.47 -5.04 6.40
C ARG A 21 14.72 -5.34 7.22
N ILE A 22 14.88 -4.75 8.41
CA ILE A 22 16.01 -4.98 9.31
C ILE A 22 15.56 -5.91 10.45
N SER A 23 16.27 -7.01 10.61
CA SER A 23 16.04 -7.96 11.70
C SER A 23 16.63 -7.47 13.01
N LEU A 24 16.21 -8.07 14.13
CA LEU A 24 16.78 -7.80 15.46
C LEU A 24 18.28 -8.12 15.51
N GLY A 25 18.74 -9.07 14.71
CA GLY A 25 20.15 -9.44 14.57
C GLY A 25 20.95 -8.58 13.58
N ARG A 26 20.46 -7.36 13.25
CA ARG A 26 21.09 -6.42 12.31
C ARG A 26 21.29 -6.96 10.88
N LYS A 27 20.55 -8.00 10.50
CA LYS A 27 20.55 -8.51 9.12
C LYS A 27 19.49 -7.78 8.31
N VAL A 28 19.81 -7.47 7.07
CA VAL A 28 18.87 -6.89 6.11
C VAL A 28 18.23 -8.04 5.33
N TYR A 29 16.91 -8.10 5.31
CA TYR A 29 16.17 -9.04 4.48
C TYR A 29 16.28 -8.65 3.01
N ASP A 30 16.41 -9.66 2.15
CA ASP A 30 16.36 -9.47 0.71
C ASP A 30 14.93 -9.09 0.28
N THR A 31 14.80 -7.86 -0.21
CA THR A 31 13.54 -7.30 -0.70
C THR A 31 13.43 -7.35 -2.22
N THR A 32 14.33 -8.06 -2.91
CA THR A 32 14.28 -8.25 -4.36
C THR A 32 12.91 -8.81 -4.75
N PHE A 33 12.20 -8.12 -5.65
CA PHE A 33 10.83 -8.44 -6.07
C PHE A 33 9.75 -8.49 -4.96
N VAL A 34 9.95 -7.82 -3.82
CA VAL A 34 8.96 -7.82 -2.72
C VAL A 34 7.57 -7.36 -3.16
N SER A 35 7.48 -6.38 -4.07
CA SER A 35 6.20 -5.90 -4.60
C SER A 35 5.47 -6.97 -5.41
N ASN A 36 6.18 -7.71 -6.26
CA ASN A 36 5.59 -8.79 -7.06
C ASN A 36 5.14 -9.94 -6.16
N ARG A 37 5.95 -10.29 -5.15
CA ARG A 37 5.57 -11.30 -4.16
C ARG A 37 4.33 -10.88 -3.36
N ALA A 38 4.27 -9.63 -2.91
CA ALA A 38 3.11 -9.11 -2.18
C ALA A 38 1.83 -9.14 -3.04
N ALA A 39 1.93 -8.73 -4.31
CA ALA A 39 0.80 -8.78 -5.24
C ALA A 39 0.29 -10.22 -5.45
N ARG A 40 1.21 -11.19 -5.60
CA ARG A 40 0.86 -12.61 -5.73
C ARG A 40 0.16 -13.15 -4.49
N VAL A 41 0.69 -12.88 -3.29
CA VAL A 41 0.08 -13.32 -2.03
C VAL A 41 -1.31 -12.71 -1.84
N ALA A 42 -1.47 -11.42 -2.18
CA ALA A 42 -2.78 -10.76 -2.13
C ALA A 42 -3.78 -11.41 -3.08
N GLU A 43 -3.37 -11.76 -4.30
CA GLU A 43 -4.22 -12.47 -5.25
C GLU A 43 -4.62 -13.88 -4.76
N GLU A 44 -3.66 -14.65 -4.24
CA GLU A 44 -3.90 -16.00 -3.70
C GLU A 44 -4.91 -15.96 -2.55
N LEU A 45 -4.77 -14.98 -1.64
CA LEU A 45 -5.73 -14.73 -0.56
C LEU A 45 -7.10 -14.32 -1.10
N SER A 46 -7.16 -13.42 -2.08
CA SER A 46 -8.43 -13.03 -2.70
C SER A 46 -9.15 -14.23 -3.31
N ARG A 47 -8.44 -15.10 -4.05
CA ARG A 47 -9.02 -16.33 -4.62
C ARG A 47 -9.52 -17.26 -3.52
N LYS A 48 -8.71 -17.51 -2.50
CA LYS A 48 -9.06 -18.40 -1.37
C LYS A 48 -10.32 -17.95 -0.63
N HIS A 49 -10.53 -16.64 -0.50
CA HIS A 49 -11.63 -16.05 0.25
C HIS A 49 -12.78 -15.53 -0.62
N GLY A 50 -12.76 -15.79 -1.94
CA GLY A 50 -13.80 -15.31 -2.86
C GLY A 50 -13.89 -13.79 -2.97
N LEU A 51 -12.78 -13.07 -2.73
CA LEU A 51 -12.71 -11.62 -2.80
C LEU A 51 -12.37 -11.16 -4.21
N THR A 52 -12.76 -9.93 -4.54
CA THR A 52 -12.41 -9.28 -5.80
C THR A 52 -10.90 -9.18 -5.99
N ILE A 53 -10.42 -9.60 -7.16
CA ILE A 53 -9.00 -9.56 -7.50
C ILE A 53 -8.70 -8.25 -8.20
N ALA A 54 -7.80 -7.45 -7.60
CA ALA A 54 -7.52 -6.09 -8.07
C ALA A 54 -7.12 -6.01 -9.55
N LYS A 55 -6.37 -6.99 -10.08
CA LYS A 55 -5.94 -7.00 -11.49
C LYS A 55 -7.07 -7.25 -12.48
N GLU A 56 -8.15 -7.89 -12.03
CA GLU A 56 -9.33 -8.22 -12.84
C GLU A 56 -10.36 -7.08 -12.79
N VAL A 57 -10.18 -6.11 -11.90
CA VAL A 57 -11.00 -4.89 -11.84
C VAL A 57 -10.53 -3.92 -12.92
N HIS A 58 -11.27 -3.85 -14.02
CA HIS A 58 -11.12 -2.78 -15.00
C HIS A 58 -11.69 -1.48 -14.43
N SER A 59 -10.84 -0.69 -13.77
CA SER A 59 -11.24 0.66 -13.37
C SER A 59 -11.15 1.60 -14.56
N ALA A 60 -12.26 2.19 -14.98
CA ALA A 60 -12.27 3.41 -15.80
C ALA A 60 -11.70 4.57 -14.95
N ARG A 61 -10.39 4.56 -14.69
CA ARG A 61 -9.77 5.60 -13.87
C ARG A 61 -9.52 6.83 -14.73
N PRO A 62 -10.03 8.01 -14.37
CA PRO A 62 -9.50 9.25 -14.90
C PRO A 62 -7.99 9.31 -14.59
N HIS A 63 -7.20 9.87 -15.50
CA HIS A 63 -5.74 9.93 -15.41
C HIS A 63 -5.23 10.64 -14.13
N ARG A 64 -6.11 11.39 -13.45
CA ARG A 64 -5.91 11.92 -12.11
C ARG A 64 -7.07 11.55 -11.20
N LYS A 65 -6.77 10.99 -10.03
CA LYS A 65 -7.71 10.98 -8.90
C LYS A 65 -7.84 12.42 -8.38
N ALA A 66 -9.06 12.85 -8.06
CA ALA A 66 -9.26 14.07 -7.27
C ALA A 66 -8.49 13.91 -5.95
N GLN A 67 -7.63 14.88 -5.61
CA GLN A 67 -6.92 14.88 -4.34
C GLN A 67 -7.94 15.06 -3.21
N SER A 68 -7.98 14.12 -2.27
CA SER A 68 -9.07 13.98 -1.32
C SER A 68 -9.01 14.93 -0.12
N ASP A 69 -7.88 15.59 0.15
CA ASP A 69 -7.73 16.46 1.33
C ASP A 69 -6.70 17.60 1.12
N PRO A 70 -7.12 18.89 1.19
CA PRO A 70 -6.23 20.05 1.14
C PRO A 70 -5.14 20.05 2.22
N ALA A 71 -5.41 19.51 3.42
CA ALA A 71 -4.44 19.46 4.51
C ALA A 71 -3.30 18.47 4.19
N ARG A 72 -3.65 17.29 3.65
CA ARG A 72 -2.69 16.28 3.19
C ARG A 72 -1.74 16.85 2.12
N GLU A 73 -2.26 17.63 1.18
CA GLU A 73 -1.46 18.22 0.12
C GLU A 73 -0.51 19.31 0.64
N ARG A 74 -0.95 20.13 1.61
CA ARG A 74 -0.07 21.07 2.31
C ARG A 74 1.09 20.35 3.00
N THR A 75 0.81 19.26 3.73
CA THR A 75 1.85 18.47 4.41
C THR A 75 2.81 17.83 3.41
N LYS A 76 2.31 17.24 2.32
CA LYS A 76 3.16 16.71 1.25
C LYS A 76 4.08 17.78 0.65
N GLN A 77 3.55 18.97 0.39
CA GLN A 77 4.33 20.07 -0.17
C GLN A 77 5.44 20.51 0.79
N GLN A 78 5.14 20.61 2.09
CA GLN A 78 6.16 20.90 3.11
C GLN A 78 7.26 19.85 3.12
N VAL A 79 6.92 18.55 3.14
CA VAL A 79 7.91 17.46 3.10
C VAL A 79 8.77 17.53 1.83
N ARG A 80 8.15 17.79 0.67
CA ARG A 80 8.86 17.87 -0.61
C ARG A 80 9.83 19.06 -0.70
N ASN A 81 9.57 20.14 0.04
CA ASN A 81 10.46 21.30 0.09
C ASN A 81 11.67 21.09 1.04
N ILE A 82 11.67 20.02 1.85
CA ILE A 82 12.75 19.70 2.81
C ILE A 82 13.73 18.66 2.24
N CYS A 83 13.36 17.93 1.18
CA CYS A 83 14.21 16.97 0.48
C CYS A 83 14.77 17.55 -0.82
#